data_AF-A0A6M0FNY7-F1
#
_entry.id   AF-A0A6M0FNY7-F1
#
_cell.length_a   1.000
_cell.length_b   1.000
_cell.length_c   1.000
_cell.angle_alpha   90.00
_cell.angle_beta   90.00
_cell.angle_gamma   90.00
#
_symmetry.space_group_name_H-M   'P 1'
#
loop_
_entity.id
_entity.type
_entity.pdbx_description
1 polymer ?
#
loop_
_entity_poly.entity_id
_entity_poly.type
_entity_poly.pdbx_seq_one_letter_code
_entity_poly.pdbx_strand_id
1 'polypeptide(L)'
;MTYTPTLTPPSLLELARSGDFKAISYWINKELKPQGISARVAKETTGYLQVLVEFHKEPPTEKLIKFICHQLYQLNSPLLERVNIAGRFKGSPNILWKQSVRITPKRTLNNQSNIPTKSNNFKFKIFRSLILIGSVVATFILGCWVSYYEVLVRNSISSVETAAGKVRVINDIRVTNPNDPTVTVMFGGDVNLSHPVSDVVKEDYKLPFAKMDEYRKADLAMVNLENPLTRSTINSTNSSNKLAIDSSYVNVLTSGGVDLVNLANDQNKTNDQKSLVETIDILEQANIHSVGAGKTKDEARKPKIIQIKGQKIAYLSYDDTDIQPNSGIVGINSRNKDQIATDIQILRKQVDWIIVNYHWGVELSEYPGDWQMDIARSTIDQGADLVVGHHPKVLQGAEIYKGHPIIYSLGNLISGDTSNQESDYETAILKVSLKPGKMKIEFLPIVVSKYQPEVVIGKKGEEILSHIAQISSVFHQPMRTPLKIDTINSSVKFAGSNSNPSRSNSNILSTPTLPELPPETTENEQNSTDDPQNLSEGEAGVDRQNSFSLPPILNPEATAKEEIESFIKEPFIKEPFIELPRLRI
;
A
#
# COMPACT_ATOMS: atom_id res chain seq x y z
N MET A 1 -48.38 -6.40 27.76
CA MET A 1 -48.54 -6.71 26.32
C MET A 1 -48.69 -5.40 25.57
N THR A 2 -47.59 -4.85 25.08
CA THR A 2 -47.58 -3.66 24.22
C THR A 2 -47.59 -4.14 22.78
N TYR A 3 -48.67 -3.84 22.06
CA TYR A 3 -48.85 -4.16 20.65
C TYR A 3 -47.88 -3.34 19.80
N THR A 4 -46.92 -4.01 19.15
CA THR A 4 -46.11 -3.43 18.08
C THR A 4 -46.98 -3.32 16.83
N PRO A 5 -47.13 -2.13 16.21
CA PRO A 5 -47.91 -2.00 14.99
C PRO A 5 -47.20 -2.75 13.86
N THR A 6 -47.93 -3.64 13.19
CA THR A 6 -47.48 -4.31 11.97
C THR A 6 -47.22 -3.27 10.88
N LEU A 7 -45.95 -2.99 10.60
CA LEU A 7 -45.51 -2.18 9.47
C LEU A 7 -45.98 -2.86 8.18
N THR A 8 -46.93 -2.25 7.48
CA THR A 8 -47.29 -2.62 6.11
C THR A 8 -46.06 -2.43 5.21
N PRO A 9 -45.73 -3.39 4.34
CA PRO A 9 -44.58 -3.27 3.45
C PRO A 9 -44.75 -2.04 2.53
N PRO A 10 -43.66 -1.27 2.29
CA PRO A 10 -43.73 -0.05 1.49
C PRO A 10 -44.19 -0.37 0.06
N SER A 11 -45.03 0.51 -0.50
CA SER A 11 -45.44 0.43 -1.88
C SER A 11 -44.24 0.57 -2.83
N LEU A 12 -44.37 0.04 -4.04
CA LEU A 12 -43.34 0.16 -5.08
C LEU A 12 -42.94 1.63 -5.34
N LEU A 13 -43.90 2.56 -5.26
CA LEU A 13 -43.63 4.00 -5.42
C LEU A 13 -42.81 4.55 -4.25
N GLU A 14 -43.07 4.11 -3.02
CA GLU A 14 -42.31 4.51 -1.84
C GLU A 14 -40.89 3.95 -1.87
N LEU A 15 -40.72 2.70 -2.31
CA LEU A 15 -39.40 2.10 -2.54
C LEU A 15 -38.63 2.84 -3.65
N ALA A 16 -39.30 3.18 -4.76
CA ALA A 16 -38.66 3.97 -5.82
C ALA A 16 -38.28 5.38 -5.34
N ARG A 17 -39.10 6.00 -4.49
CA ARG A 17 -38.84 7.30 -3.86
C ARG A 17 -37.68 7.26 -2.87
N SER A 18 -37.50 6.17 -2.13
CA SER A 18 -36.39 6.00 -1.21
C SER A 18 -35.06 5.66 -1.89
N GLY A 19 -35.04 5.57 -3.22
CA GLY A 19 -33.83 5.33 -4.01
C GLY A 19 -33.52 3.85 -4.25
N ASP A 20 -34.48 2.94 -4.04
CA ASP A 20 -34.31 1.53 -4.41
C ASP A 20 -34.25 1.39 -5.93
N PHE A 21 -33.09 0.94 -6.43
CA PHE A 21 -32.81 0.88 -7.87
C PHE A 21 -33.64 -0.20 -8.60
N LYS A 22 -34.04 -1.28 -7.92
CA LYS A 22 -34.90 -2.31 -8.51
C LYS A 22 -36.31 -1.76 -8.69
N ALA A 23 -36.81 -1.03 -7.69
CA ALA A 23 -38.10 -0.35 -7.75
C ALA A 23 -38.11 0.75 -8.82
N ILE A 24 -37.05 1.57 -8.91
CA ILE A 24 -36.90 2.57 -9.97
C ILE A 24 -36.82 1.92 -11.37
N SER A 25 -36.07 0.83 -11.51
CA SER A 25 -36.00 0.06 -12.75
C SER A 25 -37.38 -0.44 -13.17
N TYR A 26 -38.15 -0.99 -12.24
CA TYR A 26 -39.52 -1.43 -12.52
C TYR A 26 -40.43 -0.26 -12.89
N TRP A 27 -40.34 0.86 -12.16
CA TRP A 27 -41.12 2.07 -12.39
C TRP A 27 -40.96 2.60 -13.81
N ILE A 28 -39.71 2.74 -14.28
CA ILE A 28 -39.40 3.21 -15.64
C ILE A 28 -39.85 2.18 -16.70
N ASN A 29 -39.61 0.89 -16.44
CA ASN A 29 -39.93 -0.17 -17.39
C ASN A 29 -41.43 -0.42 -17.59
N LYS A 30 -42.27 0.01 -16.65
CA LYS A 30 -43.73 -0.12 -16.75
C LYS A 30 -44.27 0.43 -18.07
N GLU A 31 -43.70 1.55 -18.53
CA GLU A 31 -44.14 2.27 -19.74
C GLU A 31 -43.22 2.03 -20.96
N LEU A 32 -41.96 1.61 -20.73
CA LEU A 32 -41.00 1.35 -21.81
C LEU A 32 -41.13 -0.05 -22.43
N LYS A 33 -41.47 -1.08 -21.64
CA LYS A 33 -41.55 -2.47 -22.12
C LYS A 33 -42.53 -2.66 -23.29
N PRO A 34 -43.75 -2.06 -23.29
CA PRO A 34 -44.66 -2.16 -24.43
C PRO A 34 -44.10 -1.59 -25.74
N GLN A 35 -43.10 -0.70 -25.65
CA GLN A 35 -42.44 -0.08 -26.81
C GLN A 35 -41.20 -0.87 -27.27
N GLY A 36 -40.97 -2.07 -26.70
CA GLY A 36 -39.81 -2.91 -27.05
C GLY A 36 -38.47 -2.39 -26.50
N ILE A 37 -38.53 -1.50 -25.49
CA ILE A 37 -37.39 -0.88 -24.83
C ILE A 37 -37.30 -1.39 -23.40
N SER A 38 -36.10 -1.74 -22.92
CA SER A 38 -35.86 -2.12 -21.52
C SER A 38 -34.79 -1.26 -20.88
N ALA A 39 -35.08 -0.68 -19.73
CA ALA A 39 -34.13 0.04 -18.90
C ALA A 39 -33.58 -0.87 -17.78
N ARG A 40 -32.29 -0.84 -17.53
CA ARG A 40 -31.65 -1.42 -16.34
C ARG A 40 -31.09 -0.28 -15.52
N VAL A 41 -31.42 -0.26 -14.24
CA VAL A 41 -30.99 0.79 -13.33
C VAL A 41 -29.98 0.21 -12.36
N ALA A 42 -28.83 0.87 -12.26
CA ALA A 42 -27.79 0.56 -11.30
C ALA A 42 -27.50 1.81 -10.46
N LYS A 43 -27.19 1.60 -9.18
CA LYS A 43 -26.69 2.66 -8.31
C LYS A 43 -25.17 2.67 -8.38
N GLU A 44 -24.60 3.82 -8.70
CA GLU A 44 -23.14 3.98 -8.77
C GLU A 44 -22.60 4.58 -7.47
N THR A 45 -23.24 5.64 -6.94
CA THR A 45 -22.93 6.29 -5.66
C THR A 45 -24.19 6.99 -5.10
N THR A 46 -24.15 7.57 -3.89
CA THR A 46 -25.27 8.34 -3.29
C THR A 46 -25.58 9.57 -4.17
N GLY A 47 -26.81 9.73 -4.66
CA GLY A 47 -27.19 10.85 -5.54
C GLY A 47 -27.09 10.58 -7.05
N TYR A 48 -26.40 9.51 -7.47
CA TYR A 48 -26.09 9.21 -8.88
C TYR A 48 -26.72 7.90 -9.34
N LEU A 49 -27.57 8.00 -10.36
CA LEU A 49 -28.28 6.86 -10.95
C LEU A 49 -27.77 6.56 -12.36
N GLN A 50 -27.41 5.29 -12.63
CA GLN A 50 -27.12 4.83 -13.99
C GLN A 50 -28.34 4.11 -14.57
N VAL A 51 -28.72 4.48 -15.80
CA VAL A 51 -29.82 3.88 -16.54
C VAL A 51 -29.29 3.41 -17.90
N LEU A 52 -29.17 2.10 -18.07
CA LEU A 52 -28.83 1.50 -19.36
C LEU A 52 -30.12 1.10 -20.08
N VAL A 53 -30.35 1.66 -21.26
CA VAL A 53 -31.52 1.38 -22.09
C VAL A 53 -31.13 0.51 -23.27
N GLU A 54 -31.86 -0.58 -23.46
CA GLU A 54 -31.66 -1.55 -24.53
C GLU A 54 -32.88 -1.57 -25.45
N PHE A 55 -32.67 -1.57 -26.76
CA PHE A 55 -33.72 -1.57 -27.77
C PHE A 55 -33.34 -2.42 -28.99
N HIS A 56 -34.34 -2.92 -29.72
CA HIS A 56 -34.11 -3.65 -30.98
C HIS A 56 -33.98 -2.70 -32.18
N LYS A 57 -34.68 -1.56 -32.15
CA LYS A 57 -34.60 -0.47 -33.11
C LYS A 57 -34.39 0.84 -32.34
N GLU A 58 -33.49 1.69 -32.82
CA GLU A 58 -33.18 2.94 -32.12
C GLU A 58 -34.41 3.85 -32.08
N PRO A 59 -34.90 4.21 -30.87
CA PRO A 59 -36.00 5.17 -30.73
C PRO A 59 -35.45 6.60 -30.90
N PRO A 60 -36.31 7.62 -31.08
CA PRO A 60 -35.88 9.02 -31.07
C PRO A 60 -35.22 9.37 -29.71
N THR A 61 -33.88 9.39 -29.69
CA THR A 61 -33.05 9.44 -28.48
C THR A 61 -33.43 10.58 -27.53
N GLU A 62 -33.66 11.79 -28.05
CA GLU A 62 -34.08 12.92 -27.23
C GLU A 62 -35.44 12.72 -26.55
N LYS A 63 -36.40 12.10 -27.24
CA LYS A 63 -37.74 11.84 -26.68
C LYS A 63 -37.65 10.81 -25.55
N LEU A 64 -36.85 9.77 -25.75
CA LEU A 64 -36.61 8.73 -24.74
C LEU A 64 -35.92 9.28 -23.49
N ILE A 65 -34.87 10.10 -23.67
CA ILE A 65 -34.16 10.75 -22.55
C ILE A 65 -35.12 11.65 -21.77
N LYS A 66 -35.90 12.50 -22.45
CA LYS A 66 -36.90 13.37 -21.82
C LYS A 66 -37.95 12.56 -21.06
N PHE A 67 -38.41 11.44 -21.62
CA PHE A 67 -39.34 10.54 -20.97
C PHE A 67 -38.77 9.95 -19.67
N ILE A 68 -37.56 9.40 -19.71
CA ILE A 68 -36.90 8.82 -18.52
C ILE A 68 -36.69 9.88 -17.44
N CYS A 69 -36.23 11.07 -17.82
CA CYS A 69 -36.06 12.18 -16.88
C CYS A 69 -37.39 12.62 -16.26
N HIS A 70 -38.47 12.62 -17.04
CA HIS A 70 -39.81 12.91 -16.52
C HIS A 70 -40.28 11.86 -15.52
N GLN A 71 -40.08 10.57 -15.79
CA GLN A 71 -40.40 9.48 -14.86
C GLN A 71 -39.63 9.60 -13.53
N LEU A 72 -38.34 9.93 -13.60
CA LEU A 72 -37.51 10.15 -12.41
C LEU A 72 -37.91 11.41 -11.64
N TYR A 73 -38.25 12.49 -12.34
CA TYR A 73 -38.75 13.72 -11.73
C TYR A 73 -40.09 13.52 -10.99
N GLN A 74 -40.98 12.68 -11.52
CA GLN A 74 -42.26 12.34 -10.87
C GLN A 74 -42.08 11.61 -9.53
N LEU A 75 -40.96 10.89 -9.34
CA LEU A 75 -40.66 10.27 -8.04
C LEU A 75 -40.52 11.34 -6.96
N ASN A 76 -39.99 12.52 -7.28
CA ASN A 76 -39.70 13.59 -6.32
C ASN A 76 -38.79 13.12 -5.17
N SER A 77 -37.80 12.28 -5.48
CA SER A 77 -36.84 11.78 -4.50
C SER A 77 -35.76 12.82 -4.22
N PRO A 78 -35.50 13.20 -2.95
CA PRO A 78 -34.38 14.08 -2.60
C PRO A 78 -33.02 13.39 -2.77
N LEU A 79 -33.00 12.06 -2.97
CA LEU A 79 -31.79 11.26 -3.12
C LEU A 79 -31.36 11.09 -4.58
N LEU A 80 -32.11 11.64 -5.54
CA LEU A 80 -31.81 11.56 -6.97
C LEU A 80 -31.41 12.95 -7.48
N GLU A 81 -30.10 13.18 -7.58
CA GLU A 81 -29.55 14.46 -8.04
C GLU A 81 -29.16 14.43 -9.52
N ARG A 82 -28.62 13.30 -9.99
CA ARG A 82 -28.16 13.13 -11.38
C ARG A 82 -28.47 11.73 -11.90
N VAL A 83 -28.75 11.67 -13.19
CA VAL A 83 -28.92 10.42 -13.94
C VAL A 83 -28.01 10.38 -15.16
N ASN A 84 -27.30 9.26 -15.33
CA ASN A 84 -26.53 8.93 -16.52
C ASN A 84 -27.32 7.90 -17.32
N ILE A 85 -27.77 8.26 -18.51
CA ILE A 85 -28.56 7.40 -19.39
C ILE A 85 -27.69 6.98 -20.57
N ALA A 86 -27.55 5.68 -20.79
CA ALA A 86 -26.82 5.12 -21.93
C ALA A 86 -27.75 4.25 -22.79
N GLY A 87 -27.63 4.32 -24.11
CA GLY A 87 -28.43 3.54 -25.05
C GLY A 87 -27.59 2.52 -25.83
N ARG A 88 -28.12 1.32 -26.03
CA ARG A 88 -27.51 0.29 -26.89
C ARG A 88 -28.54 -0.60 -27.58
N PHE A 89 -28.11 -1.27 -28.65
CA PHE A 89 -28.89 -2.38 -29.19
C PHE A 89 -28.90 -3.56 -28.21
N LYS A 90 -30.06 -4.21 -28.09
CA LYS A 90 -30.21 -5.39 -27.22
C LYS A 90 -29.22 -6.48 -27.64
N GLY A 91 -28.43 -6.96 -26.67
CA GLY A 91 -27.41 -7.99 -26.89
C GLY A 91 -26.07 -7.48 -27.43
N SER A 92 -25.96 -6.19 -27.79
CA SER A 92 -24.70 -5.58 -28.20
C SER A 92 -23.90 -5.09 -26.97
N PRO A 93 -22.57 -5.25 -26.95
CA PRO A 93 -21.73 -4.63 -25.92
C PRO A 93 -21.52 -3.12 -26.16
N ASN A 94 -21.75 -2.63 -27.39
CA ASN A 94 -21.43 -1.27 -27.79
C ASN A 94 -22.50 -0.27 -27.36
N ILE A 95 -22.08 0.78 -26.64
CA ILE A 95 -22.94 1.92 -26.30
C ILE A 95 -23.00 2.87 -27.49
N LEU A 96 -24.22 3.16 -27.95
CA LEU A 96 -24.46 4.06 -29.08
C LEU A 96 -24.38 5.53 -28.66
N TRP A 97 -24.93 5.84 -27.49
CA TRP A 97 -24.95 7.20 -26.95
C TRP A 97 -25.02 7.19 -25.42
N LYS A 98 -24.58 8.30 -24.81
CA LYS A 98 -24.66 8.56 -23.37
C LYS A 98 -25.09 9.99 -23.14
N GLN A 99 -25.93 10.20 -22.13
CA GLN A 99 -26.38 11.53 -21.70
C GLN A 99 -26.42 11.60 -20.18
N SER A 100 -25.84 12.67 -19.62
CA SER A 100 -25.98 13.01 -18.20
C SER A 100 -27.00 14.13 -18.03
N VAL A 101 -27.94 13.97 -17.09
CA VAL A 101 -28.99 14.94 -16.79
C VAL A 101 -29.11 15.16 -15.28
N ARG A 102 -29.25 16.41 -14.85
CA ARG A 102 -29.53 16.77 -13.45
C ARG A 102 -31.04 16.74 -13.20
N ILE A 103 -31.47 16.06 -12.14
CA ILE A 103 -32.87 16.02 -11.72
C ILE A 103 -32.99 16.90 -10.47
N THR A 104 -33.92 17.86 -10.49
CA THR A 104 -34.18 18.74 -9.34
C THR A 104 -35.53 18.36 -8.74
N PRO A 105 -35.62 18.03 -7.43
CA PRO A 105 -36.90 17.73 -6.81
C PRO A 105 -37.82 18.96 -6.77
N LYS A 106 -39.14 18.74 -6.73
CA LYS A 106 -40.12 19.81 -6.59
C LYS A 106 -39.91 20.51 -5.25
N ARG A 107 -39.54 21.79 -5.29
CA ARG A 107 -39.43 22.66 -4.12
C ARG A 107 -40.84 22.87 -3.54
N THR A 108 -41.09 22.42 -2.31
CA THR A 108 -42.34 22.73 -1.60
C THR A 108 -42.31 24.22 -1.24
N LEU A 109 -43.02 25.03 -2.02
CA LEU A 109 -43.27 26.43 -1.68
C LEU A 109 -44.26 26.48 -0.51
N ASN A 110 -43.78 26.78 0.69
CA ASN A 110 -44.65 27.24 1.76
C ASN A 110 -45.21 28.61 1.35
N ASN A 111 -46.52 28.64 1.08
CA ASN A 111 -47.29 29.87 0.92
C ASN A 111 -47.27 30.65 2.23
N GLN A 112 -46.55 31.77 2.27
CA GLN A 112 -46.95 32.91 3.09
C GLN A 112 -47.53 33.97 2.15
N SER A 113 -48.83 34.17 2.31
CA SER A 113 -49.66 35.10 1.57
C SER A 113 -49.34 36.56 1.90
N ASN A 114 -49.37 37.36 0.84
CA ASN A 114 -49.21 38.80 0.77
C ASN A 114 -50.09 39.59 1.75
N ILE A 115 -49.51 40.64 2.34
CA ILE A 115 -50.24 41.86 2.76
C ILE A 115 -49.71 43.00 1.87
N PRO A 116 -50.55 43.73 1.12
CA PRO A 116 -50.09 44.77 0.22
C PRO A 116 -50.10 46.13 0.93
N THR A 117 -49.04 46.94 0.77
CA THR A 117 -49.16 48.39 0.95
C THR A 117 -48.36 49.13 -0.13
N LYS A 118 -49.05 50.07 -0.77
CA LYS A 118 -48.52 51.03 -1.73
C LYS A 118 -47.79 52.17 -1.00
N SER A 119 -46.74 52.66 -1.67
CA SER A 119 -46.23 54.04 -1.65
C SER A 119 -45.61 54.58 -0.35
N ASN A 120 -44.30 54.85 -0.39
CA ASN A 120 -43.84 56.22 -0.60
C ASN A 120 -42.33 56.27 -0.89
N ASN A 121 -42.01 56.97 -1.97
CA ASN A 121 -40.67 57.46 -2.28
C ASN A 121 -40.19 58.33 -1.11
N PHE A 122 -39.08 57.96 -0.47
CA PHE A 122 -37.98 58.84 -0.07
C PHE A 122 -36.95 58.00 0.70
N LYS A 123 -35.65 58.16 0.39
CA LYS A 123 -34.46 57.52 1.02
C LYS A 123 -33.89 56.21 0.42
N PHE A 124 -34.05 55.96 -0.89
CA PHE A 124 -33.50 54.76 -1.54
C PHE A 124 -32.03 54.83 -2.01
N LYS A 125 -31.30 55.95 -1.79
CA LYS A 125 -29.92 56.09 -2.30
C LYS A 125 -28.80 55.70 -1.32
N ILE A 126 -29.03 55.75 0.00
CA ILE A 126 -27.97 55.48 1.00
C ILE A 126 -27.92 54.00 1.39
N PHE A 127 -29.07 53.30 1.39
CA PHE A 127 -29.13 51.88 1.75
C PHE A 127 -28.55 50.93 0.68
N ARG A 128 -28.44 51.37 -0.57
CA ARG A 128 -27.90 50.57 -1.67
C ARG A 128 -26.39 50.31 -1.53
N SER A 129 -25.64 51.25 -0.96
CA SER A 129 -24.18 51.11 -0.84
C SER A 129 -23.78 50.20 0.33
N LEU A 130 -24.49 50.27 1.46
CA LEU A 130 -24.26 49.41 2.63
C LEU A 130 -24.67 47.94 2.41
N ILE A 131 -25.76 47.70 1.65
CA ILE A 131 -26.17 46.33 1.29
C ILE A 131 -25.23 45.70 0.24
N LEU A 132 -24.69 46.49 -0.70
CA LEU A 132 -23.75 45.98 -1.71
C LEU A 132 -22.40 45.60 -1.09
N ILE A 133 -21.85 46.41 -0.18
CA ILE A 133 -20.57 46.10 0.48
C ILE A 133 -20.73 44.91 1.44
N GLY A 134 -21.82 44.88 2.23
CA GLY A 134 -22.13 43.74 3.10
C GLY A 134 -22.38 42.44 2.33
N SER A 135 -23.06 42.51 1.17
CA SER A 135 -23.29 41.37 0.29
C SER A 135 -22.00 40.82 -0.31
N VAL A 136 -21.08 41.70 -0.75
CA VAL A 136 -19.78 41.28 -1.31
C VAL A 136 -18.90 40.64 -0.24
N VAL A 137 -18.83 41.20 0.97
CA VAL A 137 -18.07 40.58 2.07
C VAL A 137 -18.70 39.26 2.49
N ALA A 138 -20.03 39.18 2.59
CA ALA A 138 -20.73 37.93 2.92
C ALA A 138 -20.55 36.86 1.83
N THR A 139 -20.61 37.22 0.55
CA THR A 139 -20.33 36.27 -0.56
C THR A 139 -18.86 35.88 -0.63
N PHE A 140 -17.94 36.77 -0.28
CA PHE A 140 -16.52 36.44 -0.17
C PHE A 140 -16.25 35.48 0.99
N ILE A 141 -16.82 35.74 2.18
CA ILE A 141 -16.69 34.84 3.35
C ILE A 141 -17.37 33.51 3.06
N LEU A 142 -18.58 33.50 2.48
CA LEU A 142 -19.27 32.27 2.11
C LEU A 142 -18.51 31.53 1.00
N GLY A 143 -17.90 32.25 0.06
CA GLY A 143 -17.05 31.68 -1.00
C GLY A 143 -15.76 31.09 -0.45
N CYS A 144 -15.08 31.77 0.47
CA CYS A 144 -13.93 31.25 1.21
C CYS A 144 -14.33 30.05 2.07
N TRP A 145 -15.50 30.10 2.73
CA TRP A 145 -16.00 29.00 3.54
C TRP A 145 -16.38 27.79 2.69
N VAL A 146 -17.09 27.98 1.57
CA VAL A 146 -17.42 26.92 0.60
C VAL A 146 -16.17 26.38 -0.06
N SER A 147 -15.20 27.21 -0.43
CA SER A 147 -13.94 26.77 -1.02
C SER A 147 -13.08 26.02 0.00
N TYR A 148 -13.02 26.48 1.25
CA TYR A 148 -12.38 25.77 2.35
C TYR A 148 -13.07 24.43 2.64
N TYR A 149 -14.40 24.40 2.64
CA TYR A 149 -15.18 23.18 2.82
C TYR A 149 -15.03 22.22 1.64
N GLU A 150 -14.99 22.71 0.41
CA GLU A 150 -14.72 21.90 -0.78
C GLU A 150 -13.30 21.35 -0.76
N VAL A 151 -12.30 22.11 -0.31
CA VAL A 151 -10.92 21.60 -0.11
C VAL A 151 -10.88 20.52 0.98
N LEU A 152 -11.59 20.72 2.10
CA LEU A 152 -11.69 19.70 3.16
C LEU A 152 -12.42 18.43 2.70
N VAL A 153 -13.52 18.56 1.94
CA VAL A 153 -14.30 17.42 1.43
C VAL A 153 -13.56 16.71 0.28
N ARG A 154 -12.81 17.43 -0.55
CA ARG A 154 -11.97 16.84 -1.60
C ARG A 154 -10.76 16.10 -1.01
N ASN A 155 -10.27 16.54 0.15
CA ASN A 155 -9.28 15.83 0.94
C ASN A 155 -9.85 14.63 1.72
N SER A 156 -11.16 14.56 1.97
CA SER A 156 -11.76 13.45 2.74
C SER A 156 -12.09 12.19 1.93
N ILE A 157 -12.10 12.26 0.59
CA ILE A 157 -12.33 11.12 -0.31
C ILE A 157 -11.29 11.10 -1.45
N SER A 158 -10.01 11.17 -1.11
CA SER A 158 -8.96 10.82 -2.07
C SER A 158 -8.93 9.30 -2.27
N SER A 159 -8.88 8.86 -3.53
CA SER A 159 -8.69 7.45 -3.91
C SER A 159 -7.53 7.31 -4.87
N VAL A 160 -6.94 6.13 -4.90
CA VAL A 160 -5.84 5.74 -5.80
C VAL A 160 -6.32 4.58 -6.66
N GLU A 161 -6.01 4.63 -7.96
CA GLU A 161 -6.26 3.53 -8.88
C GLU A 161 -5.22 2.43 -8.63
N THR A 162 -5.65 1.17 -8.55
CA THR A 162 -4.77 0.01 -8.35
C THR A 162 -5.15 -1.10 -9.32
N ALA A 163 -4.28 -2.11 -9.48
CA ALA A 163 -4.60 -3.28 -10.29
C ALA A 163 -5.86 -4.04 -9.80
N ALA A 164 -6.15 -3.97 -8.50
CA ALA A 164 -7.30 -4.59 -7.85
C ALA A 164 -8.49 -3.62 -7.65
N GLY A 165 -8.52 -2.52 -8.43
CA GLY A 165 -9.57 -1.50 -8.39
C GLY A 165 -9.22 -0.27 -7.55
N LYS A 166 -10.20 0.62 -7.31
CA LYS A 166 -9.99 1.83 -6.53
C LYS A 166 -9.84 1.53 -5.04
N VAL A 167 -8.82 2.11 -4.42
CA VAL A 167 -8.59 2.05 -2.98
C VAL A 167 -8.69 3.45 -2.39
N ARG A 168 -9.34 3.57 -1.22
CA ARG A 168 -9.43 4.83 -0.46
C ARG A 168 -8.08 5.13 0.18
N VAL A 169 -7.66 6.39 0.13
CA VAL A 169 -6.53 6.89 0.92
C VAL A 169 -7.01 7.13 2.36
N ILE A 170 -6.31 6.53 3.31
CA ILE A 170 -6.57 6.66 4.75
C ILE A 170 -5.87 7.92 5.24
N ASN A 171 -6.65 8.83 5.83
CA ASN A 171 -6.16 10.10 6.38
C ASN A 171 -6.33 10.20 7.90
N ASP A 172 -7.05 9.24 8.50
CA ASP A 172 -7.53 9.31 9.88
C ASP A 172 -6.58 8.57 10.85
N ILE A 173 -5.27 8.74 10.64
CA ILE A 173 -4.22 8.17 11.52
C ILE A 173 -3.72 9.21 12.52
N ARG A 174 -3.33 8.75 13.71
CA ARG A 174 -2.70 9.59 14.72
C ARG A 174 -1.36 10.13 14.19
N VAL A 175 -1.24 11.46 14.13
CA VAL A 175 0.00 12.12 13.73
C VAL A 175 0.69 12.72 14.95
N THR A 176 1.97 12.39 15.15
CA THR A 176 2.80 12.93 16.21
C THR A 176 3.49 14.21 15.73
N ASN A 177 3.37 15.30 16.48
CA ASN A 177 3.91 16.62 16.13
C ASN A 177 3.58 17.06 14.69
N PRO A 178 2.36 17.56 14.43
CA PRO A 178 1.91 17.96 13.09
C PRO A 178 2.75 19.06 12.41
N ASN A 179 3.58 19.79 13.17
CA ASN A 179 4.44 20.85 12.64
C ASN A 179 5.78 20.33 12.09
N ASP A 180 6.13 19.08 12.37
CA ASP A 180 7.30 18.43 11.78
C ASP A 180 6.85 17.68 10.51
N PRO A 181 7.35 18.04 9.31
CA PRO A 181 6.98 17.35 8.07
C PRO A 181 7.54 15.94 7.95
N THR A 182 8.42 15.52 8.87
CA THR A 182 9.01 14.18 8.91
C THR A 182 7.97 13.15 9.33
N VAL A 183 7.64 12.20 8.46
CA VAL A 183 6.86 11.01 8.81
C VAL A 183 7.79 9.97 9.41
N THR A 184 7.48 9.46 10.60
CA THR A 184 8.21 8.36 11.23
C THR A 184 7.40 7.08 11.17
N VAL A 185 7.94 6.07 10.49
CA VAL A 185 7.37 4.72 10.40
C VAL A 185 8.27 3.72 11.12
N MET A 186 7.70 2.89 11.98
CA MET A 186 8.40 1.78 12.65
C MET A 186 7.96 0.46 12.05
N PHE A 187 8.92 -0.40 11.68
CA PHE A 187 8.66 -1.78 11.26
C PHE A 187 9.26 -2.75 12.25
N GLY A 188 8.42 -3.64 12.73
CA GLY A 188 8.79 -4.76 13.59
C GLY A 188 8.73 -6.04 12.81
N GLY A 189 9.48 -7.01 13.31
CA GLY A 189 9.45 -8.37 12.82
C GLY A 189 8.17 -9.13 13.21
N ASP A 190 8.33 -10.44 13.35
CA ASP A 190 7.23 -11.37 13.55
C ASP A 190 6.68 -11.28 14.99
N VAL A 191 5.36 -11.18 15.09
CA VAL A 191 4.59 -11.17 16.34
C VAL A 191 3.74 -12.42 16.39
N ASN A 192 4.15 -13.31 17.29
CA ASN A 192 3.47 -14.53 17.66
C ASN A 192 3.14 -14.52 19.17
N LEU A 193 1.87 -14.27 19.49
CA LEU A 193 1.31 -14.14 20.84
C LEU A 193 0.78 -15.47 21.41
N SER A 194 0.86 -16.57 20.65
CA SER A 194 0.44 -17.89 21.14
C SER A 194 1.30 -18.38 22.31
N HIS A 195 0.91 -19.50 22.92
CA HIS A 195 1.68 -20.09 24.02
C HIS A 195 3.15 -20.29 23.61
N PRO A 196 4.13 -19.91 24.46
CA PRO A 196 4.02 -19.49 25.87
C PRO A 196 3.76 -17.99 26.14
N VAL A 197 3.69 -17.12 25.12
CA VAL A 197 3.47 -15.68 25.34
C VAL A 197 2.13 -15.44 26.04
N SER A 198 1.09 -16.16 25.62
CA SER A 198 -0.24 -16.09 26.22
C SER A 198 -0.24 -16.36 27.74
N ASP A 199 0.64 -17.25 28.19
CA ASP A 199 0.74 -17.65 29.60
C ASP A 199 1.45 -16.59 30.45
N VAL A 200 2.24 -15.71 29.83
CA VAL A 200 2.89 -14.58 30.49
C VAL A 200 1.98 -13.37 30.52
N VAL A 201 1.26 -13.10 29.43
CA VAL A 201 0.37 -11.94 29.32
C VAL A 201 -0.73 -11.98 30.38
N LYS A 202 -1.38 -13.14 30.63
CA LYS A 202 -2.42 -13.32 31.68
C LYS A 202 -3.37 -12.11 31.86
N GLU A 203 -3.86 -11.58 30.75
CA GLU A 203 -4.72 -10.37 30.65
C GLU A 203 -4.05 -8.99 30.87
N ASP A 204 -2.77 -8.92 31.24
CA ASP A 204 -1.97 -7.69 31.15
C ASP A 204 -1.47 -7.47 29.70
N TYR A 205 -2.40 -7.09 28.83
CA TYR A 205 -2.11 -6.89 27.40
C TYR A 205 -1.07 -5.80 27.12
N LYS A 206 -0.75 -4.93 28.10
CA LYS A 206 0.27 -3.89 27.94
C LYS A 206 1.68 -4.45 28.06
N LEU A 207 1.83 -5.59 28.72
CA LEU A 207 3.12 -6.16 29.09
C LEU A 207 4.06 -6.31 27.88
N PRO A 208 3.68 -6.93 26.74
CA PRO A 208 4.62 -7.20 25.67
C PRO A 208 5.25 -5.94 25.06
N PHE A 209 4.50 -4.84 24.99
CA PHE A 209 5.01 -3.56 24.45
C PHE A 209 5.36 -2.54 25.55
N ALA A 210 5.40 -2.92 26.83
CA ALA A 210 5.56 -1.97 27.93
C ALA A 210 6.79 -1.05 27.75
N LYS A 211 7.88 -1.61 27.22
CA LYS A 211 9.17 -0.92 27.00
C LYS A 211 9.36 -0.33 25.59
N MET A 212 8.32 -0.33 24.76
CA MET A 212 8.37 0.13 23.37
C MET A 212 7.69 1.48 23.18
N ASP A 213 8.28 2.51 23.80
CA ASP A 213 7.82 3.89 23.64
C ASP A 213 7.97 4.40 22.20
N GLU A 214 8.97 3.88 21.50
CA GLU A 214 9.30 4.17 20.10
C GLU A 214 8.12 3.90 19.17
N TYR A 215 7.39 2.79 19.40
CA TYR A 215 6.18 2.45 18.65
C TYR A 215 5.08 3.47 18.90
N ARG A 216 4.77 3.73 20.18
CA ARG A 216 3.69 4.65 20.59
C ARG A 216 3.91 6.10 20.18
N LYS A 217 5.15 6.49 19.88
CA LYS A 217 5.57 7.84 19.47
C LYS A 217 5.73 7.97 17.95
N ALA A 218 5.71 6.87 17.19
CA ALA A 218 5.76 6.92 15.74
C ALA A 218 4.48 7.56 15.15
N ASP A 219 4.54 7.96 13.88
CA ASP A 219 3.32 8.35 13.14
C ASP A 219 2.59 7.13 12.56
N LEU A 220 3.31 6.02 12.35
CA LEU A 220 2.77 4.71 11.97
C LEU A 220 3.69 3.63 12.52
N ALA A 221 3.14 2.64 13.23
CA ALA A 221 3.88 1.44 13.61
C ALA A 221 3.28 0.17 13.00
N MET A 222 4.15 -0.69 12.48
CA MET A 222 3.79 -1.91 11.77
C MET A 222 4.51 -3.14 12.34
N VAL A 223 3.85 -4.29 12.29
CA VAL A 223 4.41 -5.62 12.61
C VAL A 223 3.91 -6.66 11.61
N ASN A 224 4.57 -7.83 11.55
CA ASN A 224 3.99 -9.02 10.92
C ASN A 224 3.23 -9.84 11.96
N LEU A 225 1.91 -10.00 11.81
CA LEU A 225 1.08 -10.73 12.77
C LEU A 225 0.86 -12.17 12.29
N GLU A 226 1.43 -13.14 13.02
CA GLU A 226 1.38 -14.54 12.62
C GLU A 226 0.18 -15.30 13.21
N ASN A 227 -0.46 -14.79 14.26
CA ASN A 227 -1.62 -15.46 14.86
C ASN A 227 -2.93 -15.03 14.22
N PRO A 228 -3.78 -15.98 13.82
CA PRO A 228 -5.20 -15.73 13.69
C PRO A 228 -5.82 -15.34 15.04
N LEU A 229 -6.62 -14.28 15.06
CA LEU A 229 -7.43 -13.85 16.20
C LEU A 229 -8.85 -14.41 16.07
N THR A 230 -9.37 -15.11 17.07
CA THR A 230 -10.71 -15.70 17.04
C THR A 230 -11.51 -15.43 18.33
N ARG A 231 -12.84 -15.29 18.21
CA ARG A 231 -13.77 -15.21 19.35
C ARG A 231 -14.28 -16.59 19.78
N SER A 232 -13.97 -17.65 19.04
CA SER A 232 -14.39 -19.00 19.39
C SER A 232 -13.60 -19.46 20.61
N THR A 233 -14.30 -19.97 21.64
CA THR A 233 -13.62 -20.58 22.80
C THR A 233 -12.63 -21.61 22.28
N ILE A 234 -11.35 -21.47 22.63
CA ILE A 234 -10.23 -22.36 22.27
C ILE A 234 -10.42 -23.70 23.04
N ASN A 235 -11.54 -24.38 22.82
CA ASN A 235 -11.87 -25.69 23.34
C ASN A 235 -12.00 -26.69 22.19
N SER A 236 -11.07 -26.61 21.24
CA SER A 236 -10.91 -27.66 20.24
C SER A 236 -9.82 -28.61 20.73
N THR A 237 -10.26 -29.66 21.40
CA THR A 237 -9.52 -30.92 21.55
C THR A 237 -9.23 -31.62 20.20
N ASN A 238 -9.53 -30.97 19.06
CA ASN A 238 -9.14 -31.38 17.71
C ASN A 238 -8.04 -30.45 17.17
N SER A 239 -6.92 -31.06 16.82
CA SER A 239 -5.58 -30.49 16.66
C SER A 239 -5.30 -29.78 15.32
N SER A 240 -6.14 -28.85 14.85
CA SER A 240 -5.90 -28.23 13.52
C SER A 240 -5.47 -26.77 13.51
N ASN A 241 -5.48 -26.02 14.62
CA ASN A 241 -4.98 -24.64 14.62
C ASN A 241 -4.33 -24.23 15.96
N LYS A 242 -3.13 -24.76 16.24
CA LYS A 242 -2.37 -24.49 17.48
C LYS A 242 -1.96 -23.02 17.67
N LEU A 243 -2.08 -22.20 16.63
CA LEU A 243 -1.59 -20.82 16.59
C LEU A 243 -2.69 -19.77 16.75
N ALA A 244 -3.96 -20.17 16.67
CA ALA A 244 -5.08 -19.26 16.88
C ALA A 244 -5.14 -18.81 18.34
N ILE A 245 -5.38 -17.52 18.56
CA ILE A 245 -5.45 -16.93 19.89
C ILE A 245 -6.75 -16.15 20.08
N ASP A 246 -7.12 -15.95 21.34
CA ASP A 246 -8.34 -15.23 21.70
C ASP A 246 -8.31 -13.79 21.17
N SER A 247 -9.45 -13.33 20.66
CA SER A 247 -9.63 -11.99 20.09
C SER A 247 -9.20 -10.84 21.01
N SER A 248 -9.22 -11.04 22.33
CA SER A 248 -8.74 -10.05 23.31
C SER A 248 -7.26 -9.70 23.16
N TYR A 249 -6.44 -10.56 22.53
CA TYR A 249 -5.02 -10.28 22.25
C TYR A 249 -4.80 -9.16 21.24
N VAL A 250 -5.84 -8.72 20.53
CA VAL A 250 -5.79 -7.45 19.79
C VAL A 250 -5.40 -6.27 20.70
N ASN A 251 -5.70 -6.36 22.00
CA ASN A 251 -5.31 -5.35 22.98
C ASN A 251 -3.79 -5.25 23.19
N VAL A 252 -3.03 -6.31 22.88
CA VAL A 252 -1.56 -6.25 22.88
C VAL A 252 -1.09 -5.29 21.79
N LEU A 253 -1.67 -5.41 20.59
CA LEU A 253 -1.33 -4.57 19.45
C LEU A 253 -1.75 -3.12 19.67
N THR A 254 -2.99 -2.88 20.13
CA THR A 254 -3.46 -1.51 20.39
C THR A 254 -2.70 -0.82 21.51
N SER A 255 -2.33 -1.55 22.57
CA SER A 255 -1.53 -0.98 23.67
C SER A 255 -0.07 -0.68 23.26
N GLY A 256 0.46 -1.46 22.31
CA GLY A 256 1.76 -1.19 21.68
C GLY A 256 1.76 0.02 20.76
N GLY A 257 0.59 0.51 20.33
CA GLY A 257 0.49 1.56 19.32
C GLY A 257 0.72 1.04 17.91
N VAL A 258 0.37 -0.23 17.63
CA VAL A 258 0.41 -0.81 16.29
C VAL A 258 -0.77 -0.29 15.48
N ASP A 259 -0.50 0.27 14.29
CA ASP A 259 -1.49 0.87 13.40
C ASP A 259 -1.75 0.02 12.14
N LEU A 260 -0.75 -0.77 11.71
CA LEU A 260 -0.79 -1.59 10.50
C LEU A 260 -0.20 -2.96 10.77
N VAL A 261 -0.78 -4.02 10.24
CA VAL A 261 -0.22 -5.38 10.31
C VAL A 261 -0.07 -6.00 8.93
N ASN A 262 1.05 -6.70 8.71
CA ASN A 262 1.16 -7.64 7.61
C ASN A 262 0.43 -8.94 7.99
N LEU A 263 -0.46 -9.40 7.12
CA LEU A 263 -1.16 -10.69 7.24
C LEU A 263 -0.85 -11.64 6.08
N ALA A 264 -0.11 -11.20 5.06
CA ALA A 264 0.41 -12.11 4.04
C ALA A 264 1.54 -12.94 4.66
N ASN A 265 1.17 -14.03 5.34
CA ASN A 265 2.08 -14.98 5.93
C ASN A 265 1.49 -16.40 5.92
N ASP A 266 2.33 -17.39 6.18
CA ASP A 266 1.99 -18.81 6.04
C ASP A 266 1.11 -19.32 7.19
N GLN A 267 1.20 -18.71 8.37
CA GLN A 267 0.35 -19.07 9.50
C GLN A 267 -1.13 -18.67 9.28
N ASN A 268 -1.38 -17.66 8.46
CA ASN A 268 -2.72 -17.31 7.98
C ASN A 268 -3.20 -18.16 6.79
N LYS A 269 -2.39 -19.12 6.31
CA LYS A 269 -2.78 -20.11 5.27
C LYS A 269 -3.53 -21.32 5.81
N THR A 270 -3.69 -21.44 7.12
CA THR A 270 -4.45 -22.57 7.68
C THR A 270 -5.84 -22.64 7.02
N ASN A 271 -6.36 -23.85 6.77
CA ASN A 271 -7.61 -24.11 6.03
C ASN A 271 -8.88 -23.47 6.65
N ASP A 272 -8.72 -22.66 7.70
CA ASP A 272 -9.78 -21.96 8.39
C ASP A 272 -9.93 -20.51 7.89
N GLN A 273 -10.49 -20.37 6.68
CA GLN A 273 -10.85 -19.07 6.10
C GLN A 273 -11.68 -18.21 7.06
N LYS A 274 -12.48 -18.84 7.94
CA LYS A 274 -13.28 -18.14 8.93
C LYS A 274 -12.41 -17.40 9.94
N SER A 275 -11.32 -18.02 10.41
CA SER A 275 -10.37 -17.38 11.33
C SER A 275 -9.66 -16.18 10.69
N LEU A 276 -9.29 -16.24 9.41
CA LEU A 276 -8.70 -15.08 8.72
C LEU A 276 -9.69 -13.92 8.58
N VAL A 277 -10.92 -14.20 8.17
CA VAL A 277 -11.98 -13.18 8.06
C VAL A 277 -12.28 -12.56 9.43
N GLU A 278 -12.36 -13.39 10.47
CA GLU A 278 -12.58 -12.94 11.84
C GLU A 278 -11.42 -12.07 12.34
N THR A 279 -10.17 -12.44 12.03
CA THR A 279 -8.97 -11.65 12.34
C THR A 279 -9.05 -10.27 11.70
N ILE A 280 -9.40 -10.19 10.41
CA ILE A 280 -9.58 -8.92 9.71
C ILE A 280 -10.67 -8.07 10.37
N ASP A 281 -11.82 -8.67 10.70
CA ASP A 281 -12.92 -7.94 11.36
C ASP A 281 -12.52 -7.43 12.76
N ILE A 282 -11.75 -8.21 13.53
CA ILE A 282 -11.26 -7.81 14.87
C ILE A 282 -10.28 -6.63 14.75
N LEU A 283 -9.35 -6.69 13.80
CA LEU A 283 -8.39 -5.62 13.56
C LEU A 283 -9.11 -4.33 13.11
N GLU A 284 -10.06 -4.43 12.19
CA GLU A 284 -10.88 -3.30 11.75
C GLU A 284 -11.65 -2.65 12.91
N GLN A 285 -12.25 -3.46 13.80
CA GLN A 285 -12.94 -2.96 15.00
C GLN A 285 -12.00 -2.28 16.00
N ALA A 286 -10.73 -2.71 16.04
CA ALA A 286 -9.69 -2.13 16.86
C ALA A 286 -9.01 -0.90 16.22
N ASN A 287 -9.43 -0.48 15.02
CA ASN A 287 -8.78 0.54 14.19
C ASN A 287 -7.33 0.22 13.80
N ILE A 288 -7.00 -1.07 13.68
CA ILE A 288 -5.73 -1.55 13.14
C ILE A 288 -5.95 -1.92 11.68
N HIS A 289 -5.16 -1.36 10.79
CA HIS A 289 -5.20 -1.69 9.37
C HIS A 289 -4.45 -3.00 9.10
N SER A 290 -4.86 -3.73 8.06
CA SER A 290 -4.16 -4.93 7.59
C SER A 290 -3.87 -4.89 6.09
N VAL A 291 -2.77 -5.50 5.67
CA VAL A 291 -2.35 -5.61 4.27
C VAL A 291 -1.88 -7.02 3.96
N GLY A 292 -2.02 -7.45 2.69
CA GLY A 292 -1.60 -8.78 2.25
C GLY A 292 -2.63 -9.89 2.49
N ALA A 293 -3.74 -9.56 3.16
CA ALA A 293 -4.88 -10.45 3.31
C ALA A 293 -6.22 -9.73 3.12
N GLY A 294 -7.28 -10.49 2.80
CA GLY A 294 -8.62 -9.97 2.55
C GLY A 294 -9.69 -11.07 2.64
N LYS A 295 -10.97 -10.70 2.55
CA LYS A 295 -12.08 -11.69 2.53
C LYS A 295 -12.17 -12.39 1.17
N THR A 296 -11.47 -11.85 0.17
CA THR A 296 -11.32 -12.38 -1.19
C THR A 296 -9.88 -12.18 -1.68
N LYS A 297 -9.48 -12.88 -2.74
CA LYS A 297 -8.15 -12.69 -3.37
C LYS A 297 -7.95 -11.26 -3.90
N ASP A 298 -9.00 -10.68 -4.47
CA ASP A 298 -8.94 -9.31 -4.97
C ASP A 298 -8.76 -8.30 -3.84
N GLU A 299 -9.40 -8.54 -2.67
CA GLU A 299 -9.16 -7.73 -1.48
C GLU A 299 -7.75 -7.90 -0.93
N ALA A 300 -7.23 -9.13 -0.89
CA ALA A 300 -5.87 -9.41 -0.40
C ALA A 300 -4.79 -8.69 -1.22
N ARG A 301 -5.00 -8.57 -2.53
CA ARG A 301 -4.10 -7.87 -3.46
C ARG A 301 -4.15 -6.34 -3.31
N LYS A 302 -5.20 -5.77 -2.69
CA LYS A 302 -5.31 -4.31 -2.57
C LYS A 302 -4.21 -3.76 -1.64
N PRO A 303 -3.47 -2.71 -2.06
CA PRO A 303 -2.56 -2.02 -1.17
C PRO A 303 -3.32 -1.32 -0.04
N LYS A 304 -2.60 -1.01 1.04
CA LYS A 304 -3.05 0.02 2.00
C LYS A 304 -2.38 1.34 1.63
N ILE A 305 -3.17 2.39 1.38
CA ILE A 305 -2.63 3.73 1.08
C ILE A 305 -2.93 4.65 2.26
N ILE A 306 -1.88 5.12 2.93
CA ILE A 306 -2.01 5.96 4.14
C ILE A 306 -1.33 7.30 3.86
N GLN A 307 -2.04 8.39 4.12
CA GLN A 307 -1.50 9.74 4.02
C GLN A 307 -1.11 10.26 5.40
N ILE A 308 0.17 10.57 5.57
CA ILE A 308 0.73 11.04 6.84
C ILE A 308 1.51 12.32 6.55
N LYS A 309 1.20 13.41 7.27
CA LYS A 309 1.87 14.72 7.10
C LYS A 309 1.97 15.17 5.63
N GLY A 310 0.91 14.89 4.86
CA GLY A 310 0.81 15.25 3.44
C GLY A 310 1.50 14.29 2.45
N GLN A 311 2.19 13.23 2.93
CA GLN A 311 2.85 12.22 2.10
C GLN A 311 1.97 10.98 1.99
N LYS A 312 1.70 10.49 0.78
CA LYS A 312 0.97 9.25 0.50
C LYS A 312 1.94 8.08 0.43
N ILE A 313 1.77 7.12 1.32
CA ILE A 313 2.60 5.93 1.41
C ILE A 313 1.73 4.72 1.07
N ALA A 314 2.16 3.94 0.08
CA ALA A 314 1.56 2.67 -0.28
C ALA A 314 2.28 1.51 0.41
N TYR A 315 1.50 0.63 1.02
CA TYR A 315 1.96 -0.63 1.58
C TYR A 315 1.39 -1.77 0.76
N LEU A 316 2.28 -2.62 0.26
CA LEU A 316 1.96 -3.90 -0.36
C LEU A 316 2.57 -5.01 0.48
N SER A 317 1.94 -6.17 0.49
CA SER A 317 2.47 -7.34 1.17
C SER A 317 2.21 -8.61 0.38
N TYR A 318 3.20 -9.48 0.35
CA TYR A 318 3.14 -10.75 -0.37
C TYR A 318 3.73 -11.88 0.45
N ASP A 319 3.10 -13.04 0.35
CA ASP A 319 3.53 -14.26 0.98
C ASP A 319 4.18 -15.20 -0.04
N ASP A 320 5.16 -15.98 0.42
CA ASP A 320 5.75 -17.06 -0.34
C ASP A 320 4.84 -18.29 -0.44
N THR A 321 4.38 -18.58 -1.66
CA THR A 321 3.55 -19.77 -1.96
C THR A 321 4.25 -21.10 -1.70
N ASP A 322 5.57 -21.12 -1.69
CA ASP A 322 6.36 -22.36 -1.66
C ASP A 322 6.56 -22.88 -0.23
N ILE A 323 6.36 -22.02 0.78
CA ILE A 323 6.47 -22.39 2.21
C ILE A 323 5.35 -23.35 2.63
N GLN A 324 4.16 -23.25 2.01
CA GLN A 324 3.07 -24.22 2.16
C GLN A 324 2.22 -24.24 0.87
N PRO A 325 2.43 -25.20 -0.04
CA PRO A 325 1.74 -25.25 -1.33
C PRO A 325 0.31 -25.79 -1.16
N ASN A 326 -0.57 -24.99 -0.54
CA ASN A 326 -2.01 -25.21 -0.62
C ASN A 326 -2.64 -24.21 -1.59
N SER A 327 -2.81 -24.70 -2.82
CA SER A 327 -3.60 -24.10 -3.87
C SER A 327 -5.05 -23.91 -3.42
N GLY A 328 -5.44 -22.69 -3.03
CA GLY A 328 -6.85 -22.34 -2.92
C GLY A 328 -7.30 -21.47 -1.75
N ILE A 329 -6.39 -21.05 -0.85
CA ILE A 329 -6.81 -20.24 0.30
C ILE A 329 -7.33 -18.89 -0.17
N VAL A 330 -8.56 -18.58 0.24
CA VAL A 330 -9.20 -17.32 -0.10
C VAL A 330 -8.51 -16.22 0.70
N GLY A 331 -7.92 -15.26 -0.01
CA GLY A 331 -7.61 -13.98 0.59
C GLY A 331 -6.24 -13.81 1.22
N ILE A 332 -5.23 -14.60 0.85
CA ILE A 332 -3.81 -14.24 1.06
C ILE A 332 -3.20 -13.83 -0.27
N ASN A 333 -2.37 -12.78 -0.27
CA ASN A 333 -1.72 -12.26 -1.47
C ASN A 333 -0.38 -12.96 -1.70
N SER A 334 -0.31 -13.79 -2.73
CA SER A 334 0.89 -14.57 -3.07
C SER A 334 1.90 -13.77 -3.90
N ARG A 335 3.19 -14.10 -3.78
CA ARG A 335 4.32 -13.44 -4.49
C ARG A 335 4.40 -13.70 -6.01
N ASN A 336 3.34 -13.45 -6.75
CA ASN A 336 3.36 -13.56 -8.21
C ASN A 336 4.10 -12.35 -8.84
N LYS A 337 5.23 -12.62 -9.51
CA LYS A 337 6.14 -11.59 -10.04
C LYS A 337 5.46 -10.60 -11.00
N ASP A 338 4.58 -11.07 -11.89
CA ASP A 338 3.87 -10.22 -12.84
C ASP A 338 2.80 -9.35 -12.16
N GLN A 339 2.13 -9.90 -11.15
CA GLN A 339 1.18 -9.14 -10.34
C GLN A 339 1.89 -8.06 -9.53
N ILE A 340 3.00 -8.40 -8.86
CA ILE A 340 3.84 -7.44 -8.12
C ILE A 340 4.26 -6.28 -9.04
N ALA A 341 4.78 -6.59 -10.23
CA ALA A 341 5.17 -5.60 -11.22
C ALA A 341 4.00 -4.67 -11.59
N THR A 342 2.84 -5.25 -11.90
CA THR A 342 1.64 -4.51 -12.27
C THR A 342 1.16 -3.60 -11.12
N ASP A 343 1.15 -4.13 -9.89
CA ASP A 343 0.69 -3.41 -8.70
C ASP A 343 1.55 -2.16 -8.46
N ILE A 344 2.88 -2.32 -8.49
CA ILE A 344 3.83 -1.24 -8.25
C ILE A 344 3.77 -0.20 -9.37
N GLN A 345 3.77 -0.64 -10.63
CA GLN A 345 3.78 0.28 -11.79
C GLN A 345 2.54 1.18 -11.84
N ILE A 346 1.36 0.64 -11.50
CA ILE A 346 0.13 1.43 -11.43
C ILE A 346 0.21 2.46 -10.28
N LEU A 347 0.76 2.08 -9.13
CA LEU A 347 0.87 2.95 -7.96
C LEU A 347 1.90 4.07 -8.13
N ARG A 348 3.01 3.81 -8.84
CA ARG A 348 4.23 4.64 -8.78
C ARG A 348 4.01 6.13 -9.02
N LYS A 349 3.09 6.50 -9.91
CA LYS A 349 2.79 7.92 -10.25
C LYS A 349 1.73 8.56 -9.35
N GLN A 350 1.17 7.82 -8.39
CA GLN A 350 0.03 8.24 -7.58
C GLN A 350 0.38 8.41 -6.10
N VAL A 351 1.55 7.94 -5.67
CA VAL A 351 2.02 7.95 -4.28
C VAL A 351 3.47 8.41 -4.18
N ASP A 352 3.83 8.96 -3.02
CA ASP A 352 5.18 9.45 -2.75
C ASP A 352 6.13 8.28 -2.44
N TRP A 353 5.64 7.27 -1.71
CA TRP A 353 6.43 6.13 -1.27
C TRP A 353 5.70 4.80 -1.52
N ILE A 354 6.41 3.78 -2.02
CA ILE A 354 5.94 2.40 -2.14
C ILE A 354 6.83 1.50 -1.28
N ILE A 355 6.24 0.92 -0.25
CA ILE A 355 6.88 0.00 0.68
C ILE A 355 6.28 -1.38 0.45
N VAL A 356 7.14 -2.36 0.17
CA VAL A 356 6.73 -3.74 -0.10
C VAL A 356 7.24 -4.65 0.99
N ASN A 357 6.32 -5.40 1.61
CA ASN A 357 6.64 -6.36 2.64
C ASN A 357 6.55 -7.77 2.08
N TYR A 358 7.40 -8.66 2.58
CA TYR A 358 7.35 -10.06 2.23
C TYR A 358 7.46 -10.96 3.44
N HIS A 359 6.76 -12.09 3.40
CA HIS A 359 6.94 -13.19 4.33
C HIS A 359 7.49 -14.40 3.56
N TRP A 360 8.78 -14.71 3.76
CA TRP A 360 9.56 -15.51 2.82
C TRP A 360 10.81 -16.20 3.41
N GLY A 361 11.45 -17.05 2.61
CA GLY A 361 12.77 -17.58 2.96
C GLY A 361 12.68 -18.82 3.84
N VAL A 362 13.81 -19.14 4.47
CA VAL A 362 13.96 -20.38 5.25
C VAL A 362 14.10 -20.01 6.71
N GLU A 363 13.29 -20.65 7.57
CA GLU A 363 13.35 -20.47 9.01
C GLU A 363 14.78 -20.66 9.54
N LEU A 364 15.19 -19.77 10.45
CA LEU A 364 16.47 -19.73 11.13
C LEU A 364 17.70 -19.53 10.22
N SER A 365 17.51 -19.26 8.92
CA SER A 365 18.60 -18.88 8.02
C SER A 365 18.95 -17.40 8.17
N GLU A 366 20.18 -17.09 8.57
CA GLU A 366 20.68 -15.71 8.67
C GLU A 366 21.04 -15.08 7.31
N TYR A 367 21.09 -15.90 6.25
CA TYR A 367 21.36 -15.44 4.89
C TYR A 367 20.15 -15.69 3.98
N PRO A 368 19.74 -14.70 3.18
CA PRO A 368 18.66 -14.89 2.22
C PRO A 368 19.11 -15.81 1.09
N GLY A 369 18.19 -16.64 0.59
CA GLY A 369 18.42 -17.42 -0.63
C GLY A 369 18.47 -16.55 -1.89
N ASP A 370 19.11 -17.04 -2.95
CA ASP A 370 19.26 -16.32 -4.22
C ASP A 370 17.92 -15.84 -4.78
N TRP A 371 16.88 -16.67 -4.68
CA TRP A 371 15.55 -16.32 -5.14
C TRP A 371 14.91 -15.17 -4.32
N GLN A 372 15.20 -15.05 -3.01
CA GLN A 372 14.75 -13.93 -2.18
C GLN A 372 15.43 -12.64 -2.67
N MET A 373 16.72 -12.71 -2.98
CA MET A 373 17.46 -11.59 -3.55
C MET A 373 16.89 -11.17 -4.92
N ASP A 374 16.64 -12.13 -5.80
CA ASP A 374 16.11 -11.88 -7.14
C ASP A 374 14.73 -11.21 -7.13
N ILE A 375 13.80 -11.69 -6.29
CA ILE A 375 12.47 -11.08 -6.21
C ILE A 375 12.51 -9.71 -5.53
N ALA A 376 13.33 -9.51 -4.49
CA ALA A 376 13.47 -8.22 -3.82
C ALA A 376 14.08 -7.16 -4.75
N ARG A 377 15.15 -7.50 -5.47
CA ARG A 377 15.77 -6.62 -6.48
C ARG A 377 14.82 -6.32 -7.64
N SER A 378 14.10 -7.35 -8.13
CA SER A 378 13.06 -7.16 -9.13
C SER A 378 11.95 -6.23 -8.63
N THR A 379 11.63 -6.22 -7.34
CA THR A 379 10.60 -5.34 -6.75
C THR A 379 11.04 -3.88 -6.79
N ILE A 380 12.29 -3.59 -6.43
CA ILE A 380 12.90 -2.27 -6.60
C ILE A 380 12.94 -1.87 -8.08
N ASP A 381 13.26 -2.81 -8.99
CA ASP A 381 13.28 -2.56 -10.43
C ASP A 381 11.90 -2.14 -11.00
N GLN A 382 10.79 -2.46 -10.33
CA GLN A 382 9.46 -2.02 -10.71
C GLN A 382 9.04 -0.68 -10.09
N GLY A 383 9.86 -0.14 -9.19
CA GLY A 383 9.69 1.18 -8.61
C GLY A 383 9.26 1.17 -7.15
N ALA A 384 9.44 0.08 -6.40
CA ALA A 384 9.35 0.12 -4.95
C ALA A 384 10.51 0.94 -4.36
N ASP A 385 10.26 1.66 -3.26
CA ASP A 385 11.28 2.48 -2.60
C ASP A 385 11.95 1.77 -1.42
N LEU A 386 11.29 0.76 -0.86
CA LEU A 386 11.77 -0.01 0.29
C LEU A 386 11.15 -1.41 0.26
N VAL A 387 11.98 -2.42 0.53
CA VAL A 387 11.55 -3.80 0.73
C VAL A 387 11.87 -4.24 2.16
N VAL A 388 10.89 -4.83 2.85
CA VAL A 388 11.04 -5.34 4.23
C VAL A 388 10.57 -6.80 4.29
N GLY A 389 11.44 -7.69 4.73
CA GLY A 389 11.16 -9.12 4.86
C GLY A 389 10.89 -9.58 6.30
N HIS A 390 10.19 -10.70 6.38
CA HIS A 390 9.67 -11.41 7.56
C HIS A 390 9.73 -12.92 7.30
N HIS A 391 9.48 -13.77 8.30
CA HIS A 391 9.44 -15.25 8.29
C HIS A 391 10.67 -16.00 8.81
N PRO A 392 11.93 -15.63 8.51
CA PRO A 392 13.08 -16.43 8.97
C PRO A 392 13.21 -16.54 10.49
N LYS A 393 12.41 -15.80 11.29
CA LYS A 393 12.46 -15.73 12.77
C LYS A 393 13.75 -15.15 13.35
N VAL A 394 14.81 -15.05 12.55
CA VAL A 394 16.11 -14.43 12.85
C VAL A 394 16.37 -13.21 11.95
N LEU A 395 17.32 -12.37 12.36
CA LEU A 395 17.79 -11.26 11.53
C LEU A 395 18.47 -11.81 10.26
N GLN A 396 18.16 -11.18 9.12
CA GLN A 396 18.94 -11.33 7.91
C GLN A 396 19.55 -9.98 7.54
N GLY A 397 20.59 -10.00 6.70
CA GLY A 397 21.26 -8.78 6.27
C GLY A 397 20.37 -7.82 5.48
N ALA A 398 20.91 -6.64 5.20
CA ALA A 398 20.29 -5.63 4.37
C ALA A 398 21.24 -5.12 3.29
N GLU A 399 20.71 -4.83 2.11
CA GLU A 399 21.47 -4.31 0.98
C GLU A 399 20.91 -2.99 0.44
N ILE A 400 21.76 -2.28 -0.30
CA ILE A 400 21.35 -1.18 -1.17
C ILE A 400 21.38 -1.68 -2.61
N TYR A 401 20.23 -1.67 -3.26
CA TYR A 401 20.11 -2.00 -4.67
C TYR A 401 19.53 -0.81 -5.43
N LYS A 402 20.28 -0.29 -6.41
CA LYS A 402 19.92 0.91 -7.20
C LYS A 402 19.49 2.11 -6.33
N GLY A 403 20.21 2.34 -5.24
CA GLY A 403 19.94 3.44 -4.31
C GLY A 403 18.78 3.21 -3.36
N HIS A 404 18.14 2.03 -3.40
CA HIS A 404 17.02 1.68 -2.54
C HIS A 404 17.37 0.54 -1.58
N PRO A 405 16.89 0.60 -0.33
CA PRO A 405 17.17 -0.37 0.72
C PRO A 405 16.28 -1.60 0.60
N ILE A 406 16.88 -2.76 0.83
CA ILE A 406 16.22 -4.06 0.97
C ILE A 406 16.64 -4.66 2.30
N ILE A 407 15.69 -4.92 3.19
CA ILE A 407 15.91 -5.59 4.48
C ILE A 407 15.29 -6.98 4.36
N TYR A 408 16.09 -8.04 4.46
CA TYR A 408 15.60 -9.39 4.15
C TYR A 408 14.83 -10.07 5.28
N SER A 409 15.14 -9.74 6.54
CA SER A 409 14.37 -10.19 7.71
C SER A 409 14.67 -9.33 8.93
N LEU A 410 13.61 -8.93 9.65
CA LEU A 410 13.70 -8.30 10.96
C LEU A 410 13.66 -9.32 12.12
N GLY A 411 13.51 -10.61 11.85
CA GLY A 411 13.40 -11.66 12.86
C GLY A 411 12.12 -11.58 13.70
N ASN A 412 12.09 -12.27 14.85
CA ASN A 412 10.98 -12.16 15.79
C ASN A 412 11.05 -10.84 16.57
N LEU A 413 9.91 -10.17 16.75
CA LEU A 413 9.79 -9.04 17.69
C LEU A 413 9.21 -9.50 19.03
N ILE A 414 8.12 -10.28 18.99
CA ILE A 414 7.51 -10.93 20.17
C ILE A 414 7.12 -12.33 19.71
N SER A 415 7.86 -13.36 20.12
CA SER A 415 7.53 -14.73 19.75
C SER A 415 7.81 -15.71 20.88
N GLY A 416 6.89 -16.65 21.06
CA GLY A 416 7.05 -17.80 21.95
C GLY A 416 7.62 -19.04 21.26
N ASP A 417 7.84 -19.01 19.94
CA ASP A 417 8.22 -20.15 19.11
C ASP A 417 9.75 -20.35 19.00
N THR A 418 10.50 -19.99 20.06
CA THR A 418 11.93 -20.27 20.07
C THR A 418 12.13 -21.72 20.49
N SER A 419 12.75 -22.51 19.60
CA SER A 419 13.22 -23.87 19.87
C SER A 419 14.15 -23.96 21.09
N ASN A 420 14.69 -22.82 21.53
CA ASN A 420 15.31 -22.64 22.84
C ASN A 420 14.23 -22.22 23.84
N GLN A 421 14.13 -22.92 24.98
CA GLN A 421 13.28 -22.54 26.12
C GLN A 421 13.61 -21.13 26.70
N GLU A 422 14.51 -20.39 26.09
CA GLU A 422 14.89 -19.03 26.43
C GLU A 422 14.01 -18.05 25.66
N SER A 423 13.21 -17.27 26.41
CA SER A 423 12.40 -16.15 25.91
C SER A 423 13.22 -14.91 25.54
N ASP A 424 14.55 -15.07 25.50
CA ASP A 424 15.51 -13.99 25.50
C ASP A 424 16.36 -14.10 24.23
N TYR A 425 16.26 -13.11 23.35
CA TYR A 425 16.93 -13.11 22.05
C TYR A 425 17.16 -11.68 21.55
N GLU A 426 17.99 -11.57 20.52
CA GLU A 426 18.37 -10.30 19.90
C GLU A 426 17.67 -10.13 18.56
N THR A 427 17.25 -8.91 18.29
CA THR A 427 16.54 -8.56 17.06
C THR A 427 16.73 -7.07 16.76
N ALA A 428 16.03 -6.55 15.75
CA ALA A 428 16.04 -5.13 15.44
C ALA A 428 14.68 -4.65 14.94
N ILE A 429 14.41 -3.37 15.18
CA ILE A 429 13.30 -2.64 14.57
C ILE A 429 13.86 -1.71 13.50
N LEU A 430 13.16 -1.58 12.38
CA LEU A 430 13.49 -0.62 11.35
C LEU A 430 12.73 0.69 11.60
N LYS A 431 13.47 1.76 11.87
CA LYS A 431 12.94 3.12 11.88
C LYS A 431 13.16 3.77 10.53
N VAL A 432 12.08 4.19 9.88
CA VAL A 432 12.10 4.90 8.60
C VAL A 432 11.57 6.31 8.81
N SER A 433 12.36 7.31 8.46
CA SER A 433 11.96 8.72 8.49
C SER A 433 11.85 9.27 7.07
N LEU A 434 10.66 9.75 6.69
CA LEU A 434 10.34 10.18 5.34
C LEU A 434 10.03 11.67 5.29
N LYS A 435 10.67 12.37 4.35
CA LYS A 435 10.31 13.70 3.87
C LYS A 435 10.13 13.63 2.35
N PRO A 436 9.49 14.60 1.69
CA PRO A 436 9.40 14.59 0.22
C PRO A 436 10.75 14.33 -0.44
N GLY A 437 10.85 13.20 -1.15
CA GLY A 437 12.06 12.78 -1.87
C GLY A 437 13.26 12.35 -1.00
N LYS A 438 13.10 12.24 0.32
CA LYS A 438 14.21 11.91 1.23
C LYS A 438 13.81 10.86 2.24
N MET A 439 14.62 9.81 2.34
CA MET A 439 14.43 8.71 3.26
C MET A 439 15.64 8.57 4.17
N LYS A 440 15.42 8.41 5.47
CA LYS A 440 16.44 7.98 6.43
C LYS A 440 16.01 6.66 7.04
N ILE A 441 16.93 5.70 7.10
CA ILE A 441 16.70 4.37 7.68
C ILE A 441 17.68 4.12 8.82
N GLU A 442 17.16 3.60 9.93
CA GLU A 442 17.92 3.28 11.14
C GLU A 442 17.48 1.90 11.66
N PHE A 443 18.43 1.02 11.97
CA PHE A 443 18.13 -0.16 12.79
C PHE A 443 18.23 0.25 14.25
N LEU A 444 17.17 0.01 15.00
CA LEU A 444 17.18 0.11 16.45
C LEU A 444 17.47 -1.29 17.01
N PRO A 445 18.61 -1.49 17.69
CA PRO A 445 18.95 -2.81 18.24
C PRO A 445 18.03 -3.12 19.42
N ILE A 446 17.47 -4.33 19.41
CA ILE A 446 16.49 -4.78 20.40
C ILE A 446 17.02 -6.02 21.12
N VAL A 447 16.89 -6.02 22.44
CA VAL A 447 16.89 -7.25 23.22
C VAL A 447 15.45 -7.53 23.62
N VAL A 448 15.00 -8.75 23.34
CA VAL A 448 13.76 -9.27 23.89
C VAL A 448 14.13 -10.03 25.15
N SER A 449 13.45 -9.73 26.25
CA SER A 449 13.56 -10.53 27.48
C SER A 449 12.17 -10.84 27.99
N LYS A 450 11.85 -12.11 28.21
CA LYS A 450 10.51 -12.56 28.63
C LYS A 450 9.40 -11.96 27.75
N TYR A 451 9.59 -12.02 26.43
CA TYR A 451 8.65 -11.52 25.41
C TYR A 451 8.42 -10.00 25.43
N GLN A 452 9.30 -9.24 26.06
CA GLN A 452 9.29 -7.78 26.09
C GLN A 452 10.48 -7.23 25.33
N PRO A 453 10.31 -6.77 24.07
CA PRO A 453 11.34 -6.01 23.36
C PRO A 453 11.68 -4.70 24.09
N GLU A 454 12.98 -4.37 24.10
CA GLU A 454 13.54 -3.13 24.61
C GLU A 454 14.67 -2.67 23.68
N VAL A 455 14.67 -1.37 23.33
CA VAL A 455 15.80 -0.76 22.62
C VAL A 455 16.99 -0.69 23.56
N VAL A 456 18.11 -1.27 23.14
CA VAL A 456 19.35 -1.28 23.92
C VAL A 456 20.39 -0.32 23.36
N ILE A 457 21.20 0.27 24.23
CA ILE A 457 22.30 1.18 23.86
C ILE A 457 23.64 0.67 24.41
N GLY A 458 24.73 1.34 24.02
CA GLY A 458 26.08 0.96 24.43
C GLY A 458 26.54 -0.36 23.81
N LYS A 459 27.40 -1.09 24.52
CA LYS A 459 28.06 -2.30 24.00
C LYS A 459 27.09 -3.32 23.40
N LYS A 460 25.95 -3.57 24.06
CA LYS A 460 24.99 -4.56 23.56
C LYS A 460 24.32 -4.12 22.25
N GLY A 461 23.97 -2.84 22.16
CA GLY A 461 23.46 -2.27 20.91
C GLY A 461 24.51 -2.33 19.79
N GLU A 462 25.76 -2.03 20.09
CA GLU A 462 26.87 -2.13 19.13
C GLU A 462 27.11 -3.56 18.63
N GLU A 463 26.99 -4.57 19.51
CA GLU A 463 27.08 -5.99 19.15
C GLU A 463 25.99 -6.38 18.14
N ILE A 464 24.74 -6.02 18.40
CA ILE A 464 23.60 -6.31 17.51
C ILE A 464 23.77 -5.61 16.15
N LEU A 465 24.14 -4.33 16.16
CA LEU A 465 24.38 -3.58 14.92
C LEU A 465 25.58 -4.13 14.13
N SER A 466 26.62 -4.60 14.82
CA SER A 466 27.77 -5.27 14.21
C SER A 466 27.39 -6.61 13.60
N HIS A 467 26.51 -7.37 14.26
CA HIS A 467 25.96 -8.60 13.72
C HIS A 467 25.20 -8.34 12.41
N ILE A 468 24.28 -7.37 12.39
CA ILE A 468 23.55 -6.97 11.17
C ILE A 468 24.54 -6.54 10.06
N ALA A 469 25.56 -5.77 10.42
CA ALA A 469 26.62 -5.34 9.52
C ALA A 469 27.43 -6.52 8.95
N GLN A 470 27.64 -7.58 9.72
CA GLN A 470 28.34 -8.79 9.30
C GLN A 470 27.49 -9.63 8.35
N ILE A 471 26.24 -9.95 8.70
CA ILE A 471 25.35 -10.73 7.83
C ILE A 471 24.99 -9.97 6.53
N SER A 472 25.06 -8.63 6.56
CA SER A 472 24.92 -7.80 5.35
C SER A 472 26.14 -7.84 4.43
N SER A 473 27.32 -8.27 4.90
CA SER A 473 28.57 -8.18 4.14
C SER A 473 28.62 -9.05 2.88
N VAL A 474 27.68 -9.99 2.73
CA VAL A 474 27.53 -10.84 1.56
C VAL A 474 27.03 -10.10 0.31
N PHE A 475 26.41 -8.93 0.48
CA PHE A 475 25.86 -8.17 -0.63
C PHE A 475 26.90 -7.28 -1.31
N HIS A 476 26.68 -7.00 -2.59
CA HIS A 476 27.55 -6.10 -3.35
C HIS A 476 27.62 -4.69 -2.74
N GLN A 477 26.49 -4.18 -2.27
CA GLN A 477 26.41 -2.94 -1.50
C GLN A 477 25.69 -3.21 -0.18
N PRO A 478 26.44 -3.57 0.88
CA PRO A 478 25.85 -3.81 2.19
C PRO A 478 25.25 -2.51 2.75
N MET A 479 24.03 -2.57 3.29
CA MET A 479 23.48 -1.41 3.99
C MET A 479 24.22 -1.21 5.31
N ARG A 480 24.59 0.04 5.60
CA ARG A 480 25.08 0.48 6.92
C ARG A 480 24.04 1.38 7.55
N THR A 481 23.94 1.34 8.87
CA THR A 481 22.96 2.12 9.62
C THR A 481 23.65 3.23 10.43
N PRO A 482 23.13 4.47 10.47
CA PRO A 482 21.97 4.94 9.71
C PRO A 482 22.28 5.18 8.22
N LEU A 483 21.29 4.99 7.35
CA LEU A 483 21.34 5.28 5.92
C LEU A 483 20.51 6.54 5.61
N LYS A 484 20.98 7.38 4.69
CA LYS A 484 20.23 8.53 4.15
C LYS A 484 20.20 8.43 2.62
N ILE A 485 19.01 8.58 2.02
CA ILE A 485 18.76 8.52 0.58
C ILE A 485 18.06 9.81 0.14
N ASP A 486 18.50 10.35 -0.99
CA ASP A 486 17.83 11.42 -1.74
C ASP A 486 17.31 10.85 -3.07
N THR A 487 16.01 10.63 -3.17
CA THR A 487 15.37 10.00 -4.33
C THR A 487 15.12 10.99 -5.48
N ILE A 488 15.28 12.31 -5.25
CA ILE A 488 15.11 13.33 -6.30
C ILE A 488 16.33 13.35 -7.23
N ASN A 489 17.50 12.92 -6.74
CA ASN A 489 18.74 12.87 -7.53
C ASN A 489 19.07 11.48 -8.11
N SER A 490 18.35 10.42 -7.71
CA SER A 490 18.45 9.10 -8.32
C SER A 490 17.60 9.07 -9.60
N SER A 491 18.10 9.64 -10.70
CA SER A 491 17.44 9.57 -12.00
C SER A 491 17.38 8.12 -12.51
N VAL A 492 16.31 7.40 -12.20
CA VAL A 492 16.02 6.07 -12.75
C VAL A 492 15.37 6.27 -14.13
N LYS A 493 16.14 6.00 -15.19
CA LYS A 493 15.58 5.81 -16.54
C LYS A 493 14.83 4.47 -16.57
N PHE A 494 13.50 4.51 -16.61
CA PHE A 494 12.69 3.33 -16.87
C PHE A 494 12.82 2.93 -18.34
N ALA A 495 13.47 1.78 -18.60
CA ALA A 495 13.52 1.19 -19.94
C ALA A 495 12.23 0.42 -20.22
N GLY A 496 11.39 0.94 -21.12
CA GLY A 496 10.26 0.23 -21.70
C GLY A 496 10.57 -0.25 -23.12
N SER A 497 10.45 -1.57 -23.32
CA SER A 497 10.10 -2.31 -24.55
C SER A 497 10.54 -1.77 -25.93
N ASN A 498 11.47 -2.49 -26.59
CA ASN A 498 11.20 -3.18 -27.86
C ASN A 498 12.37 -4.09 -28.34
N SER A 499 12.00 -5.33 -28.66
CA SER A 499 12.47 -6.27 -29.70
C SER A 499 13.90 -6.88 -29.72
N ASN A 500 13.87 -8.21 -29.50
CA ASN A 500 14.52 -9.36 -30.18
C ASN A 500 15.97 -9.79 -29.90
N PRO A 501 16.20 -11.13 -29.77
CA PRO A 501 17.47 -11.71 -29.34
C PRO A 501 18.37 -12.05 -30.52
N SER A 502 19.70 -11.92 -30.36
CA SER A 502 20.65 -12.62 -31.21
C SER A 502 21.86 -13.11 -30.41
N ARG A 503 22.31 -14.29 -30.82
CA ARG A 503 23.30 -15.18 -30.21
C ARG A 503 24.72 -14.63 -30.19
N SER A 504 25.49 -15.27 -29.33
CA SER A 504 26.90 -15.12 -28.99
C SER A 504 27.89 -15.44 -30.12
N ASN A 505 29.13 -14.94 -29.90
CA ASN A 505 30.48 -15.50 -30.16
C ASN A 505 31.39 -14.38 -30.70
N SER A 506 32.66 -14.21 -30.33
CA SER A 506 33.60 -14.92 -29.46
C SER A 506 34.89 -14.09 -29.33
N ASN A 507 35.53 -14.17 -28.15
CA ASN A 507 36.96 -14.13 -27.81
C ASN A 507 37.90 -13.03 -28.38
N ILE A 508 38.68 -12.40 -27.49
CA ILE A 508 40.13 -12.62 -27.35
C ILE A 508 40.56 -12.36 -25.89
N LEU A 509 41.42 -13.25 -25.44
CA LEU A 509 41.98 -13.47 -24.11
C LEU A 509 43.17 -12.53 -23.83
N SER A 510 43.34 -12.11 -22.58
CA SER A 510 44.66 -11.96 -21.94
C SER A 510 44.49 -12.15 -20.43
N THR A 511 45.28 -13.09 -19.91
CA THR A 511 45.29 -13.67 -18.56
C THR A 511 45.79 -12.72 -17.47
N PRO A 512 45.52 -13.06 -16.19
CA PRO A 512 46.61 -13.07 -15.23
C PRO A 512 46.68 -14.35 -14.38
N THR A 513 47.93 -14.64 -14.03
CA THR A 513 48.54 -15.78 -13.35
C THR A 513 48.03 -16.00 -11.91
N LEU A 514 47.81 -17.27 -11.53
CA LEU A 514 47.68 -17.72 -10.14
C LEU A 514 48.98 -18.43 -9.67
N PRO A 515 49.33 -18.39 -8.37
CA PRO A 515 50.50 -19.10 -7.84
C PRO A 515 50.24 -20.58 -7.53
N GLU A 516 51.31 -21.38 -7.65
CA GLU A 516 51.40 -22.84 -7.49
C GLU A 516 51.18 -23.34 -6.05
N LEU A 517 50.65 -24.57 -5.94
CA LEU A 517 50.78 -25.48 -4.80
C LEU A 517 51.32 -26.85 -5.29
N PRO A 518 52.00 -27.63 -4.44
CA PRO A 518 52.99 -28.65 -4.83
C PRO A 518 52.38 -30.01 -5.21
N PRO A 519 53.19 -30.95 -5.76
CA PRO A 519 52.69 -32.09 -6.53
C PRO A 519 52.45 -33.33 -5.66
N GLU A 520 51.43 -34.11 -6.03
CA GLU A 520 51.35 -35.54 -5.75
C GLU A 520 51.34 -36.33 -7.06
N THR A 521 52.04 -37.45 -7.00
CA THR A 521 52.55 -38.28 -8.10
C THR A 521 51.57 -39.39 -8.52
N THR A 522 51.48 -39.57 -9.85
CA THR A 522 51.39 -40.83 -10.63
C THR A 522 50.36 -41.91 -10.25
N GLU A 523 49.47 -42.29 -11.19
CA GLU A 523 49.66 -43.43 -12.12
C GLU A 523 48.46 -43.64 -13.09
N ASN A 524 48.82 -43.81 -14.37
CA ASN A 524 48.35 -44.77 -15.40
C ASN A 524 46.94 -44.82 -16.05
N GLU A 525 47.05 -44.90 -17.39
CA GLU A 525 46.32 -45.75 -18.39
C GLU A 525 45.31 -45.14 -19.40
N GLN A 526 45.86 -44.89 -20.61
CA GLN A 526 45.52 -45.44 -21.95
C GLN A 526 44.28 -45.02 -22.80
N ASN A 527 44.61 -44.73 -24.07
CA ASN A 527 43.89 -44.89 -25.36
C ASN A 527 42.73 -43.93 -25.72
N SER A 528 42.50 -43.43 -26.94
CA SER A 528 43.13 -43.56 -28.29
C SER A 528 42.36 -42.66 -29.30
N THR A 529 43.06 -42.11 -30.33
CA THR A 529 42.65 -41.89 -31.77
C THR A 529 41.33 -41.14 -32.12
N ASP A 530 41.14 -40.27 -33.11
CA ASP A 530 41.79 -39.97 -34.42
C ASP A 530 41.29 -38.59 -34.96
N ASP A 531 41.98 -38.07 -35.98
CA ASP A 531 41.89 -36.74 -36.64
C ASP A 531 41.08 -36.80 -37.99
N PRO A 532 41.19 -35.87 -38.98
CA PRO A 532 40.51 -34.57 -39.19
C PRO A 532 39.72 -34.43 -40.54
N GLN A 533 39.23 -33.22 -40.87
CA GLN A 533 39.32 -32.46 -42.16
C GLN A 533 38.18 -31.41 -42.28
N ASN A 534 38.16 -30.33 -43.10
CA ASN A 534 39.06 -29.26 -43.60
C ASN A 534 38.17 -28.35 -44.52
N LEU A 535 38.66 -27.17 -44.95
CA LEU A 535 38.17 -26.26 -46.05
C LEU A 535 37.07 -25.22 -45.71
N SER A 536 37.00 -23.98 -46.22
CA SER A 536 37.89 -23.07 -46.98
C SER A 536 37.19 -21.71 -47.26
N GLU A 537 37.93 -20.60 -47.15
CA GLU A 537 37.97 -19.41 -48.04
C GLU A 537 36.77 -18.45 -48.32
N GLY A 538 37.10 -17.15 -48.44
CA GLY A 538 36.37 -16.17 -49.28
C GLY A 538 36.33 -14.71 -48.78
N GLU A 539 37.02 -13.79 -49.48
CA GLU A 539 37.35 -12.38 -49.14
C GLU A 539 36.33 -11.27 -49.53
N ALA A 540 36.73 -10.02 -49.23
CA ALA A 540 36.42 -8.68 -49.80
C ALA A 540 35.34 -7.85 -49.06
N GLY A 541 35.47 -6.54 -48.80
CA GLY A 541 36.48 -5.49 -49.07
C GLY A 541 35.83 -4.08 -48.93
N VAL A 542 36.65 -3.05 -48.71
CA VAL A 542 36.42 -1.59 -48.94
C VAL A 542 35.87 -0.69 -47.80
N ASP A 543 36.79 -0.12 -47.00
CA ASP A 543 37.24 1.30 -46.94
C ASP A 543 36.26 2.51 -46.94
N ARG A 544 36.19 3.29 -45.84
CA ARG A 544 36.68 4.72 -45.70
C ARG A 544 36.05 5.54 -44.56
N GLN A 545 36.95 6.02 -43.68
CA GLN A 545 37.11 7.36 -43.06
C GLN A 545 35.89 8.22 -42.60
N ASN A 546 35.86 8.57 -41.30
CA ASN A 546 36.10 9.96 -40.85
C ASN A 546 36.23 10.10 -39.33
N SER A 547 37.28 10.82 -38.91
CA SER A 547 37.70 11.18 -37.56
C SER A 547 37.00 12.44 -37.03
N PHE A 548 36.74 12.51 -35.72
CA PHE A 548 36.90 13.74 -34.89
C PHE A 548 37.07 13.38 -33.40
N SER A 549 37.91 14.17 -32.73
CA SER A 549 38.58 13.99 -31.45
C SER A 549 37.75 14.34 -30.19
N LEU A 550 38.07 13.70 -29.06
CA LEU A 550 37.47 13.90 -27.73
C LEU A 550 38.19 15.01 -26.93
N PRO A 551 37.48 15.81 -26.10
CA PRO A 551 38.10 16.76 -25.17
C PRO A 551 38.55 16.09 -23.83
N PRO A 552 39.40 16.76 -23.02
CA PRO A 552 40.11 16.14 -21.91
C PRO A 552 39.27 15.98 -20.63
N ILE A 553 39.65 14.97 -19.85
CA ILE A 553 39.07 14.56 -18.57
C ILE A 553 39.31 15.64 -17.50
N LEU A 554 38.24 16.10 -16.83
CA LEU A 554 38.31 16.99 -15.66
C LEU A 554 38.45 16.18 -14.36
N ASN A 555 39.38 16.62 -13.52
CA ASN A 555 39.80 16.04 -12.24
C ASN A 555 38.80 16.39 -11.11
N PRO A 556 38.29 15.43 -10.29
CA PRO A 556 37.14 15.66 -9.40
C PRO A 556 37.48 16.15 -7.97
N GLU A 557 38.62 16.80 -7.74
CA GLU A 557 39.03 17.19 -6.37
C GLU A 557 38.70 18.63 -5.93
N ALA A 558 38.10 19.48 -6.76
CA ALA A 558 37.92 20.90 -6.42
C ALA A 558 36.52 21.32 -5.94
N THR A 559 35.46 20.55 -6.18
CA THR A 559 34.08 20.98 -5.87
C THR A 559 33.53 20.48 -4.52
N ALA A 560 34.24 19.57 -3.84
CA ALA A 560 33.74 18.96 -2.61
C ALA A 560 33.82 19.87 -1.36
N LYS A 561 34.58 20.97 -1.39
CA LYS A 561 34.81 21.79 -0.17
C LYS A 561 33.84 22.95 0.02
N GLU A 562 33.34 23.57 -1.04
CA GLU A 562 32.44 24.75 -0.91
C GLU A 562 30.97 24.36 -0.66
N GLU A 563 30.54 23.16 -1.04
CA GLU A 563 29.18 22.68 -0.76
C GLU A 563 29.00 22.07 0.64
N ILE A 564 30.07 21.89 1.44
CA ILE A 564 29.96 21.34 2.80
C ILE A 564 29.54 22.41 3.82
N GLU A 565 29.89 23.69 3.61
CA GLU A 565 29.66 24.73 4.62
C GLU A 565 28.22 25.27 4.67
N SER A 566 27.44 25.16 3.58
CA SER A 566 26.05 25.64 3.57
C SER A 566 25.06 24.69 4.28
N PHE A 567 25.48 23.46 4.58
CA PHE A 567 24.62 22.40 5.14
C PHE A 567 24.76 22.18 6.64
N ILE A 568 25.60 22.96 7.33
CA ILE A 568 25.74 22.90 8.79
C ILE A 568 24.58 23.63 9.51
N LYS A 569 23.79 24.46 8.81
CA LYS A 569 22.86 25.40 9.46
C LYS A 569 21.47 24.89 9.82
N GLU A 570 20.98 23.77 9.26
CA GLU A 570 19.66 23.23 9.66
C GLU A 570 19.67 21.70 9.86
N PRO A 571 19.58 21.20 11.11
CA PRO A 571 19.58 19.77 11.38
C PRO A 571 18.23 19.12 11.01
N PHE A 572 18.31 17.94 10.39
CA PHE A 572 17.16 17.15 9.91
C PHE A 572 16.22 16.68 11.04
N ILE A 573 16.68 16.71 12.30
CA ILE A 573 15.95 16.49 13.56
C ILE A 573 16.68 17.32 14.64
N LYS A 574 15.97 18.00 15.55
CA LYS A 574 16.61 18.82 16.61
C LYS A 574 17.42 18.02 17.64
N GLU A 575 17.20 16.71 17.74
CA GLU A 575 17.98 15.80 18.60
C GLU A 575 18.05 14.40 17.95
N PRO A 576 19.24 13.78 17.80
CA PRO A 576 19.31 12.33 17.58
C PRO A 576 18.88 11.62 18.87
N PHE A 577 18.05 10.57 18.78
CA PHE A 577 17.71 9.73 19.95
C PHE A 577 18.93 8.98 20.52
N ILE A 578 20.04 8.93 19.77
CA ILE A 578 21.32 8.36 20.18
C ILE A 578 22.44 9.25 19.64
N GLU A 579 23.18 9.95 20.51
CA GLU A 579 24.49 10.51 20.15
C GLU A 579 25.54 9.40 20.25
N LEU A 580 26.12 8.99 19.11
CA LEU A 580 27.34 8.18 19.12
C LEU A 580 28.52 9.06 19.58
N PRO A 581 29.42 8.58 20.46
CA PRO A 581 30.58 9.36 20.86
C PRO A 581 31.49 9.60 19.64
N ARG A 582 31.83 10.88 19.41
CA ARG A 582 32.81 11.27 18.40
C ARG A 582 34.16 10.62 18.76
N LEU A 583 34.62 9.69 17.92
CA LEU A 583 36.00 9.21 17.97
C LEU A 583 36.93 10.41 17.81
N ARG A 584 37.70 10.71 18.85
CA ARG A 584 38.88 11.57 18.72
C ARG A 584 39.96 10.71 18.07
N ILE A 585 40.34 11.07 16.85
CA ILE A 585 41.57 10.58 16.19
C ILE A 585 42.77 11.14 16.96
#